data_AF-A0A925RI15-F1
#
_entry.id   AF-A0A925RI15-F1
#
_cell.length_a   1.000
_cell.length_b   1.000
_cell.length_c   1.000
_cell.angle_alpha   90.00
_cell.angle_beta   90.00
_cell.angle_gamma   90.00
#
_symmetry.space_group_name_H-M   'P 1'
#
loop_
_entity.id
_entity.type
_entity.pdbx_description
1 polymer ?
#
loop_
_entity_poly.entity_id
_entity_poly.type
_entity_poly.pdbx_seq_one_letter_code
_entity_poly.pdbx_strand_id
1 'polypeptide(L)' 'MDARIDQDSPWKEILRQYFPEAIAFFFPALHRLLDWKKPPEFLDKEFQQIAPDS' A
#
# COMPACT_ATOMS: atom_id res chain seq x y z
N MET A 1 14.36 -25.34 8.34
CA MET A 1 14.78 -23.96 8.00
C MET A 1 13.52 -23.27 7.50
N ASP A 2 12.76 -22.71 8.43
CA ASP A 2 11.53 -21.97 8.13
C ASP A 2 11.88 -20.73 7.32
N ALA A 3 11.84 -20.89 6.00
CA ALA A 3 11.51 -19.80 5.11
C ALA A 3 10.08 -19.38 5.49
N ARG A 4 9.96 -18.56 6.54
CA ARG A 4 8.83 -17.68 6.76
C ARG A 4 8.69 -16.93 5.46
N ILE A 5 7.84 -17.46 4.59
CA ILE A 5 7.63 -16.92 3.27
C ILE A 5 7.28 -15.46 3.53
N ASP A 6 8.01 -14.57 2.88
CA ASP A 6 7.76 -13.15 2.87
C ASP A 6 6.42 -12.92 2.12
N GLN A 7 5.32 -13.44 2.69
CA GLN A 7 3.98 -13.54 2.10
C GLN A 7 3.41 -12.15 1.81
N ASP A 8 3.98 -11.14 2.48
CA ASP A 8 3.61 -9.76 2.34
C ASP A 8 4.23 -9.07 1.12
N SER A 9 5.39 -9.52 0.68
CA SER A 9 6.11 -8.90 -0.44
C SER A 9 5.28 -8.83 -1.74
N PRO A 10 4.58 -9.89 -2.18
CA PRO A 10 3.85 -9.87 -3.45
C PRO A 10 2.65 -8.94 -3.45
N TRP A 11 1.83 -8.96 -2.39
CA TRP A 11 0.64 -8.11 -2.35
C TRP A 11 1.00 -6.64 -2.11
N LYS A 12 2.06 -6.35 -1.34
CA LYS A 12 2.57 -4.98 -1.18
C LYS A 12 3.06 -4.41 -2.49
N GLU A 13 3.76 -5.20 -3.30
CA GLU A 13 4.23 -4.78 -4.63
C GLU A 13 3.06 -4.48 -5.56
N ILE A 14 2.06 -5.35 -5.61
CA ILE A 14 0.83 -5.13 -6.39
C ILE A 14 0.11 -3.87 -5.88
N LEU A 15 -0.04 -3.71 -4.57
CA LEU A 15 -0.70 -2.53 -4.00
C LEU A 15 0.06 -1.24 -4.32
N ARG A 16 1.39 -1.26 -4.36
CA ARG A 16 2.22 -0.12 -4.77
C ARG A 16 2.03 0.23 -6.24
N GLN A 17 1.95 -0.78 -7.11
CA GLN A 17 1.75 -0.58 -8.55
C GLN A 17 0.35 -0.08 -8.88
N TYR A 18 -0.67 -0.60 -8.19
CA TYR A 18 -2.08 -0.31 -8.44
C TYR A 18 -2.70 0.59 -7.37
N PHE A 19 -1.88 1.37 -6.66
CA PHE A 19 -2.38 2.23 -5.58
C PHE A 19 -3.41 3.25 -6.07
N PRO A 20 -3.18 3.98 -7.19
CA PRO A 20 -4.18 4.91 -7.72
C PRO A 20 -5.50 4.22 -8.03
N GLU A 21 -5.46 3.07 -8.69
CA GLU A 21 -6.62 2.28 -9.10
C GLU A 21 -7.37 1.72 -7.88
N ALA A 22 -6.65 1.26 -6.86
CA ALA A 22 -7.24 0.80 -5.61
C ALA A 22 -7.98 1.96 -4.91
N ILE A 23 -7.35 3.14 -4.80
CA ILE A 23 -7.99 4.32 -4.21
C ILE A 23 -9.17 4.79 -5.06
N ALA A 24 -9.11 4.70 -6.39
CA ALA A 24 -10.24 4.99 -7.27
C ALA A 24 -11.44 4.06 -7.01
N PHE A 25 -11.17 2.78 -6.78
CA PHE A 25 -12.19 1.76 -6.56
C PHE A 25 -12.84 1.86 -5.18
N PHE A 26 -12.04 1.94 -4.11
CA PHE A 26 -12.54 1.97 -2.73
C PHE A 26 -12.96 3.36 -2.27
N PHE A 27 -12.26 4.41 -2.73
CA PHE A 27 -12.44 5.79 -2.26
C PHE A 27 -12.49 6.80 -3.42
N PRO A 28 -13.51 6.72 -4.30
CA PRO A 28 -13.59 7.55 -5.51
C PRO A 28 -13.65 9.05 -5.23
N ALA A 29 -14.17 9.46 -4.07
CA ALA A 29 -14.15 10.86 -3.65
C ALA A 29 -12.74 11.33 -3.30
N LEU A 30 -11.98 10.53 -2.55
CA LEU A 30 -10.59 10.81 -2.17
C LEU A 30 -9.68 10.81 -3.40
N HIS A 31 -9.87 9.86 -4.31
CA HIS A 31 -9.10 9.77 -5.55
C HIS A 31 -9.10 11.07 -6.36
N ARG A 32 -10.21 11.81 -6.35
CA ARG A 32 -10.32 13.10 -7.06
C ARG A 32 -9.61 14.26 -6.36
N LEU A 33 -9.32 14.13 -5.06
CA LEU A 33 -8.66 15.14 -4.26
C LEU A 33 -7.13 14.97 -4.24
N LEU A 34 -6.64 13.77 -4.57
CA LEU A 34 -5.22 13.45 -4.59
C LEU A 34 -4.56 13.93 -5.89
N ASP A 35 -3.35 14.49 -5.77
CA ASP A 35 -2.52 14.89 -6.91
C ASP A 35 -1.67 13.70 -7.40
N TRP A 36 -2.17 12.99 -8.40
CA TRP A 36 -1.49 11.84 -9.02
C TRP A 36 -0.26 12.20 -9.85
N LYS A 37 0.05 13.48 -10.05
CA LYS A 37 1.31 13.89 -10.70
C LYS A 37 2.51 13.64 -9.80
N LYS A 38 2.28 13.48 -8.49
CA LYS A 38 3.32 13.11 -7.53
C LYS A 38 3.17 11.63 -7.17
N PRO A 39 4.26 10.86 -7.15
CA PRO A 39 4.19 9.48 -6.71
C PRO A 39 3.80 9.43 -5.21
N PRO A 40 2.88 8.53 -4.81
CA PRO A 40 2.56 8.34 -3.40
C PRO A 40 3.77 7.81 -2.64
N GLU A 41 4.06 8.42 -1.48
CA GLU A 41 5.12 7.97 -0.59
C GLU A 41 4.57 6.93 0.39
N PHE A 42 5.10 5.71 0.31
CA PHE A 42 4.75 4.63 1.23
C PHE A 42 5.63 4.68 2.48
N LEU A 43 5.02 5.05 3.62
CA LEU A 43 5.68 5.11 4.91
C LEU A 43 5.76 3.72 5.56
N ASP A 44 6.47 2.79 4.91
CA ASP A 44 6.55 1.38 5.31
C ASP A 44 7.12 1.17 6.73
N LYS A 45 8.03 2.05 7.16
CA LYS A 45 8.69 1.96 8.49
C LYS A 45 7.80 2.37 9.65
N GLU A 46 6.84 3.25 9.41
CA GLU A 46 5.92 3.74 10.45
C GLU A 46 4.70 2.83 10.55
N PHE A 47 4.23 2.24 9.44
CA PHE A 47 3.03 1.38 9.42
C PHE A 47 3.19 0.09 10.24
N GLN A 48 4.39 -0.50 10.26
CA GLN A 48 4.73 -1.64 11.11
C GLN A 48 4.60 -1.34 12.62
N GLN A 49 4.74 -0.07 13.04
CA GLN A 49 4.55 0.30 14.44
C GLN A 49 3.07 0.43 14.82
N ILE A 50 2.19 0.72 13.85
CA ILE A 50 0.75 0.93 14.08
C ILE A 50 -0.04 -0.38 13.97
N ALA A 51 0.47 -1.36 13.21
CA ALA A 51 -0.11 -2.71 13.10
C ALA A 51 0.95 -3.79 13.38
N PRO A 52 1.35 -3.99 14.65
CA PRO A 52 2.36 -4.98 15.02
C PRO A 52 1.86 -6.43 15.06
N ASP A 53 0.54 -6.68 15.00
CA ASP A 53 -0.08 -8.00 15.15
C ASP A 53 -0.90 -8.43 13.91
N SER A 54 -0.25 -8.57 12.73
CA SER A 54 -0.88 -9.26 11.58
C SER A 54 0.02 -10.32 10.98
#